data_AF-A0A356TC25-F1
#
_entry.id   AF-A0A356TC25-F1
#
_cell.length_a   1.000
_cell.length_b   1.000
_cell.length_c   1.000
_cell.angle_alpha   90.00
_cell.angle_beta   90.00
_cell.angle_gamma   90.00
#
_symmetry.space_group_name_H-M   'P 1'
#
loop_
_entity.id
_entity.type
_entity.pdbx_description
1 polymer ?
#
loop_
_entity_poly.entity_id
_entity_poly.type
_entity_poly.pdbx_seq_one_letter_code
_entity_poly.pdbx_strand_id
1 'polypeptide(L)'
;DVSARATDIADPGETVDAVVAFLDRLETRSTAAAGLSCTTGWTTIDAPGIDADSYPDTFQNVVPGNPVCFDIVPRMNTTVMPTLDPQLFRARIDVLGDGFTPLDDRIVFFLVPPRIPPPNE
;
A
#
# COMPACT_ATOMS: atom_id res chain seq x y z
N ASP A 1 -4.86 -17.71 6.75
CA ASP A 1 -3.83 -16.67 6.51
C ASP A 1 -4.50 -15.37 6.13
N VAL A 2 -3.87 -14.25 6.45
CA VAL A 2 -4.33 -12.90 6.12
C VAL A 2 -3.17 -12.14 5.48
N SER A 3 -3.32 -11.77 4.23
CA SER A 3 -2.31 -11.05 3.45
C SER A 3 -2.81 -9.68 3.00
N ALA A 4 -1.89 -8.81 2.60
CA ALA A 4 -2.23 -7.54 1.96
C ALA A 4 -1.62 -7.46 0.56
N ARG A 5 -2.38 -6.93 -0.40
CA ARG A 5 -1.92 -6.73 -1.78
C ARG A 5 -2.31 -5.34 -2.26
N ALA A 6 -1.42 -4.68 -3.00
CA ALA A 6 -1.72 -3.42 -3.67
C ALA A 6 -2.11 -3.65 -5.13
N THR A 7 -3.09 -2.89 -5.61
CA THR A 7 -3.47 -2.83 -7.04
C THR A 7 -3.62 -1.38 -7.45
N ASP A 8 -3.13 -1.03 -8.63
CA ASP A 8 -3.29 0.29 -9.22
C ASP A 8 -4.77 0.62 -9.52
N ILE A 9 -5.15 1.89 -9.35
CA ILE A 9 -6.45 2.41 -9.79
C ILE A 9 -6.20 3.54 -10.80
N ALA A 10 -6.01 3.17 -12.07
CA ALA A 10 -5.86 4.12 -13.16
C ALA A 10 -7.11 4.97 -13.40
N ASP A 11 -6.99 6.29 -13.24
CA ASP A 11 -7.99 7.26 -13.67
C ASP A 11 -8.00 7.45 -15.20
N PRO A 12 -9.11 7.93 -15.80
CA PRO A 12 -9.17 8.20 -17.22
C PRO A 12 -8.08 9.17 -17.69
N GLY A 13 -7.17 8.68 -18.54
CA GLY A 13 -6.05 9.46 -19.08
C GLY A 13 -4.77 9.41 -18.23
N GLU A 14 -4.79 8.71 -17.10
CA GLU A 14 -3.60 8.36 -16.31
C GLU A 14 -2.84 7.21 -16.98
N THR A 15 -1.51 7.33 -17.05
CA THR A 15 -0.63 6.29 -17.60
C THR A 15 0.40 5.79 -16.58
N VAL A 16 0.35 6.31 -15.35
CA VAL A 16 1.27 5.96 -14.28
C VAL A 16 0.63 4.83 -13.48
N ASP A 17 1.36 3.76 -13.24
CA ASP A 17 0.96 2.75 -12.26
C ASP A 17 1.37 3.25 -10.86
N ALA A 18 0.39 3.56 -10.02
CA ALA A 18 0.61 4.14 -8.70
C ALA A 18 1.38 3.19 -7.77
N VAL A 19 1.15 1.88 -7.88
CA VAL A 19 1.84 0.86 -7.07
C VAL A 19 3.31 0.83 -7.44
N VAL A 20 3.62 0.76 -8.73
CA VAL A 20 5.01 0.74 -9.21
C VAL A 20 5.73 2.06 -8.95
N ALA A 21 5.05 3.19 -9.10
CA ALA A 21 5.67 4.51 -8.98
C ALA A 21 5.90 4.94 -7.52
N PHE A 22 4.97 4.62 -6.62
CA PHE A 22 4.94 5.25 -5.28
C PHE A 22 4.86 4.29 -4.11
N LEU A 23 4.53 3.01 -4.31
CA LEU A 23 4.58 2.02 -3.24
C LEU A 23 5.94 1.33 -3.26
N ASP A 24 6.62 1.32 -2.11
CA ASP A 24 7.84 0.51 -1.95
C ASP A 24 7.45 -0.94 -1.65
N ARG A 25 6.64 -1.13 -0.60
CA ARG A 25 6.16 -2.43 -0.14
C ARG A 25 4.95 -2.33 0.79
N LEU A 26 4.26 -3.45 0.96
CA LEU A 26 3.37 -3.69 2.08
C LEU A 26 4.05 -4.62 3.07
N GLU A 27 3.99 -4.31 4.36
CA GLU A 27 4.70 -5.10 5.35
C GLU A 27 3.80 -5.39 6.56
N THR A 28 3.76 -6.63 7.01
CA THR A 28 3.09 -7.01 8.25
C THR A 28 3.71 -6.27 9.43
N ARG A 29 2.85 -5.71 10.27
CA ARG A 29 3.27 -4.97 11.46
C ARG A 29 2.86 -5.75 12.71
N SER A 30 3.86 -6.19 13.46
CA SER A 30 3.70 -6.98 14.69
C SER A 30 3.40 -6.14 15.95
N THR A 31 3.51 -4.81 15.86
CA THR A 31 3.24 -3.86 16.95
C THR A 31 2.33 -2.74 16.48
N ALA A 32 1.30 -2.39 17.23
CA ALA A 32 0.38 -1.35 16.80
C ALA A 32 1.03 0.05 16.78
N ALA A 33 0.74 0.83 15.74
CA ALA A 33 1.04 2.27 15.74
C ALA A 33 0.14 3.01 16.74
N ALA A 34 0.51 4.24 17.11
CA ALA A 34 -0.33 5.07 17.96
C ALA A 34 -1.75 5.21 17.37
N GLY A 35 -2.77 4.86 18.15
CA GLY A 35 -4.17 4.93 17.74
C GLY A 35 -4.68 3.72 16.95
N LEU A 36 -3.85 2.70 16.72
CA LEU A 36 -4.26 1.41 16.14
C LEU A 36 -4.21 0.32 17.20
N SER A 37 -4.97 -0.76 16.97
CA SER A 37 -4.95 -1.97 17.78
C SER A 37 -4.80 -3.17 16.86
N CYS A 38 -3.71 -3.91 17.02
CA CYS A 38 -3.40 -5.12 16.26
C CYS A 38 -3.03 -6.23 17.25
N THR A 39 -3.54 -7.44 17.03
CA THR A 39 -3.15 -8.62 17.80
C THR A 39 -1.71 -8.99 17.48
N THR A 40 -0.90 -9.23 18.51
CA THR A 40 0.53 -9.58 18.38
C THR A 40 0.75 -11.09 18.47
N GLY A 41 1.96 -11.55 18.15
CA GLY A 41 2.35 -12.96 18.32
C GLY A 41 2.00 -13.88 17.15
N TRP A 42 1.48 -13.34 16.05
CA TRP A 42 1.30 -14.07 14.80
C TRP A 42 2.64 -14.37 14.12
N THR A 43 2.75 -15.53 13.47
CA THR A 43 3.83 -15.80 12.52
C THR A 43 3.58 -15.03 11.23
N THR A 44 4.62 -14.37 10.72
CA THR A 44 4.57 -13.63 9.45
C THR A 44 5.47 -14.30 8.42
N ILE A 45 5.03 -14.29 7.17
CA ILE A 45 5.79 -14.81 6.03
C ILE A 45 5.68 -13.81 4.87
N ASP A 46 6.68 -13.84 3.99
CA ASP A 46 6.56 -13.36 2.62
C ASP A 46 5.92 -14.51 1.81
N ALA A 47 4.64 -14.35 1.45
CA ALA A 47 3.89 -15.42 0.81
C ALA A 47 4.12 -15.41 -0.72
N PRO A 48 4.54 -16.53 -1.32
CA PRO A 48 4.78 -16.56 -2.75
C PRO A 48 3.48 -16.28 -3.52
N GLY A 49 3.54 -15.33 -4.46
CA GLY A 49 2.42 -14.96 -5.32
C GLY A 49 1.54 -13.83 -4.80
N ILE A 50 1.88 -13.22 -3.66
CA ILE A 50 1.33 -11.92 -3.26
C ILE A 50 2.12 -10.81 -3.95
N ASP A 51 3.42 -10.73 -3.68
CA ASP A 51 4.39 -9.99 -4.47
C ASP A 51 5.76 -10.72 -4.55
N ALA A 52 6.85 -10.00 -4.78
CA ALA A 52 8.21 -10.54 -4.94
C ALA A 52 9.28 -9.66 -4.25
N ASP A 53 8.92 -8.96 -3.18
CA ASP A 53 9.78 -7.93 -2.57
C ASP A 53 10.63 -8.41 -1.37
N SER A 54 10.49 -9.66 -0.94
CA SER A 54 11.18 -10.27 0.22
C SER A 54 10.76 -9.76 1.59
N TYR A 55 9.67 -8.99 1.69
CA TYR A 55 9.13 -8.51 2.95
C TYR A 55 7.90 -9.31 3.37
N PRO A 56 7.73 -9.59 4.68
CA PRO A 56 6.58 -10.37 5.12
C PRO A 56 5.28 -9.57 4.94
N ASP A 57 4.38 -10.07 4.10
CA ASP A 57 3.09 -9.46 3.73
C ASP A 57 1.88 -10.28 4.19
N THR A 58 2.13 -11.40 4.89
CA THR A 58 1.12 -12.38 5.26
C THR A 58 1.25 -12.81 6.72
N PHE A 59 0.15 -12.74 7.46
CA PHE A 59 -0.01 -13.34 8.78
C PHE A 59 -0.58 -14.76 8.66
N GLN A 60 0.05 -15.74 9.32
CA GLN A 60 -0.40 -17.13 9.30
C GLN A 60 -1.43 -17.45 10.40
N ASN A 61 -2.41 -18.29 10.07
CA ASN A 61 -3.37 -18.88 11.02
C ASN A 61 -4.16 -17.87 11.89
N VAL A 62 -4.39 -16.66 11.39
CA VAL A 62 -5.20 -15.65 12.08
C VAL A 62 -6.64 -16.16 12.24
N VAL A 63 -7.17 -16.14 13.46
CA VAL A 63 -8.56 -16.51 13.74
C VAL A 63 -9.47 -15.27 13.76
N PRO A 64 -10.74 -15.38 13.34
CA PRO A 64 -11.67 -14.24 13.30
C PRO A 64 -11.76 -13.48 14.61
N GLY A 65 -11.96 -12.15 14.52
CA GLY A 65 -12.03 -11.26 15.68
C GLY A 65 -10.68 -10.72 16.17
N ASN A 66 -9.58 -11.09 15.52
CA ASN A 66 -8.24 -10.59 15.83
C ASN A 66 -7.79 -9.58 14.76
N PRO A 67 -7.70 -8.28 15.07
CA PRO A 67 -7.23 -7.30 14.11
C PRO A 67 -5.75 -7.52 13.79
N VAL A 68 -5.35 -7.29 12.54
CA VAL A 68 -3.97 -7.27 12.09
C VAL A 68 -3.66 -5.91 11.47
N CYS A 69 -2.37 -5.57 11.39
CA CYS A 69 -1.94 -4.30 10.83
C CYS A 69 -0.88 -4.50 9.77
N PHE A 70 -0.95 -3.67 8.75
CA PHE A 70 0.02 -3.57 7.69
C PHE A 70 0.59 -2.17 7.64
N ASP A 71 1.86 -2.09 7.33
CA ASP A 71 2.55 -0.89 6.92
C ASP A 71 2.46 -0.70 5.42
N ILE A 72 2.20 0.54 5.04
CA ILE A 72 2.26 1.00 3.66
C ILE A 72 3.52 1.85 3.59
N VAL A 73 4.58 1.29 3.02
CA VAL A 73 5.87 1.99 2.94
C VAL A 73 5.94 2.69 1.59
N PRO A 74 5.94 4.03 1.54
CA PRO A 74 6.01 4.75 0.27
C PRO A 74 7.44 4.76 -0.28
N ARG A 75 7.55 4.74 -1.60
CA ARG A 75 8.78 4.96 -2.35
C ARG A 75 8.97 6.45 -2.65
N MET A 76 10.23 6.90 -2.67
CA MET A 76 10.55 8.25 -3.15
C MET A 76 10.20 8.39 -4.64
N ASN A 77 9.38 9.39 -4.97
CA ASN A 77 9.02 9.68 -6.36
C ASN A 77 10.24 10.15 -7.16
N THR A 78 10.62 9.37 -8.17
CA THR A 78 11.68 9.69 -9.14
C THR A 78 11.19 9.59 -10.58
N THR A 79 9.91 9.24 -10.80
CA THR A 79 9.32 8.90 -12.09
C THR A 79 8.36 9.97 -12.59
N VAL A 80 7.51 10.51 -11.70
CA VAL A 80 6.49 11.49 -12.07
C VAL A 80 7.00 12.90 -11.79
N MET A 81 7.16 13.69 -12.85
CA MET A 81 7.55 15.10 -12.71
C MET A 81 6.38 15.94 -12.17
N PRO A 82 6.65 16.93 -11.31
CA PRO A 82 5.62 17.85 -10.84
C PRO A 82 5.12 18.77 -11.96
N THR A 83 3.82 19.03 -11.98
CA THR A 83 3.14 19.97 -12.90
C THR A 83 2.77 21.27 -12.17
N LEU A 84 2.15 22.22 -12.85
CA LEU A 84 1.62 23.42 -12.18
C LEU A 84 0.46 23.11 -11.24
N ASP A 85 -0.30 22.06 -11.56
CA ASP A 85 -1.37 21.54 -10.70
C ASP A 85 -0.87 20.33 -9.89
N PRO A 86 -1.42 20.08 -8.68
CA PRO A 86 -1.16 18.85 -7.95
C PRO A 86 -1.66 17.63 -8.75
N GLN A 87 -0.87 16.55 -8.75
CA GLN A 87 -1.26 15.29 -9.37
C GLN A 87 -1.55 14.26 -8.27
N LEU A 88 -2.67 13.55 -8.39
CA LEU A 88 -3.12 12.56 -7.41
C LEU A 88 -3.21 11.19 -8.07
N PHE A 89 -2.56 10.20 -7.49
CA PHE A 89 -2.54 8.82 -7.96
C PHE A 89 -3.14 7.91 -6.89
N ARG A 90 -3.82 6.84 -7.28
CA ARG A 90 -4.58 6.01 -6.34
C ARG A 90 -4.19 4.55 -6.46
N ALA A 91 -4.08 3.89 -5.32
CA ALA A 91 -3.96 2.44 -5.25
C ALA A 91 -5.01 1.89 -4.29
N ARG A 92 -5.52 0.69 -4.58
CA ARG A 92 -6.32 -0.09 -3.64
C ARG A 92 -5.40 -1.05 -2.91
N ILE A 93 -5.51 -1.08 -1.59
CA ILE A 93 -4.93 -2.10 -0.74
C ILE A 93 -6.05 -3.08 -0.39
N ASP A 94 -5.94 -4.31 -0.89
CA ASP A 94 -6.85 -5.40 -0.59
C ASP A 94 -6.26 -6.23 0.57
N VAL A 95 -7.03 -6.45 1.64
CA VAL A 95 -6.70 -7.39 2.70
C VAL A 95 -7.46 -8.68 2.43
N LEU A 96 -6.72 -9.78 2.23
CA LEU A 96 -7.27 -11.06 1.80
C LEU A 96 -7.07 -12.11 2.88
N GLY A 97 -8.14 -12.80 3.25
CA GLY A 97 -8.09 -14.10 3.88
C GLY A 97 -7.75 -15.15 2.84
N ASP A 98 -7.11 -16.24 3.26
CA ASP A 98 -6.84 -17.47 2.47
C ASP A 98 -6.28 -17.27 1.04
N GLY A 99 -5.70 -16.09 0.77
CA GLY A 99 -5.17 -15.68 -0.53
C GLY A 99 -6.21 -15.14 -1.52
N PHE A 100 -7.52 -15.22 -1.23
CA PHE A 100 -8.56 -14.80 -2.17
C PHE A 100 -9.85 -14.24 -1.53
N THR A 101 -10.15 -14.54 -0.27
CA THR A 101 -11.36 -14.02 0.39
C THR A 101 -11.17 -12.56 0.81
N PRO A 102 -11.94 -11.58 0.30
CA PRO A 102 -11.80 -10.20 0.72
C PRO A 102 -12.24 -10.01 2.17
N LEU A 103 -11.39 -9.37 2.99
CA LEU A 103 -11.66 -9.07 4.40
C LEU A 103 -11.81 -7.57 4.68
N ASP A 104 -10.98 -6.74 4.05
CA ASP A 104 -11.08 -5.28 4.06
C ASP A 104 -10.44 -4.73 2.77
N ASP A 105 -10.77 -3.50 2.41
CA ASP A 105 -10.08 -2.77 1.35
C ASP A 105 -9.94 -1.29 1.71
N ARG A 106 -8.86 -0.66 1.22
CA ARG A 106 -8.60 0.77 1.43
C ARG A 106 -8.07 1.40 0.16
N ILE A 107 -8.56 2.60 -0.15
CA ILE A 107 -7.94 3.45 -1.18
C ILE A 107 -6.90 4.33 -0.50
N VAL A 108 -5.67 4.28 -1.02
CA VAL A 108 -4.60 5.21 -0.65
C VAL A 108 -4.31 6.17 -1.79
N PHE A 109 -3.86 7.36 -1.42
CA PHE A 109 -3.61 8.44 -2.35
C PHE A 109 -2.14 8.86 -2.26
N PHE A 110 -1.48 8.94 -3.42
CA PHE A 110 -0.15 9.49 -3.57
C PHE A 110 -0.26 10.86 -4.23
N LEU A 111 0.18 11.89 -3.51
CA LEU A 111 0.17 13.26 -3.99
C LEU A 111 1.56 13.63 -4.51
N VAL A 112 1.67 13.95 -5.79
CA VAL A 112 2.83 14.67 -6.33
C VAL A 112 2.53 16.17 -6.22
N PRO A 113 3.27 16.92 -5.39
CA PRO A 113 3.05 18.35 -5.23
C PRO A 113 3.23 19.11 -6.55
N PRO A 114 2.57 20.28 -6.69
CA PRO A 114 2.82 21.14 -7.83
C PRO A 114 4.23 21.75 -7.76
N ARG A 115 4.80 22.06 -8.92
CA ARG A 115 5.97 22.94 -9.01
C ARG A 115 5.51 24.39 -8.96
N ILE A 116 6.32 25.23 -8.32
CA ILE A 116 6.10 26.68 -8.30
C ILE A 116 6.84 27.27 -9.52
N PRO A 117 6.15 27.90 -10.49
CA PRO A 117 6.82 28.55 -11.60
C PRO A 117 7.67 29.72 -11.09
N PRO A 118 8.85 29.97 -11.68
CA PRO A 118 9.59 31.19 -11.39
C PRO A 118 8.79 32.41 -11.88
N PRO A 119 9.06 33.62 -11.36
CA PRO A 119 8.25 34.82 -11.64
C PRO A 119 8.10 35.22 -13.11
N ASN A 120 8.93 34.67 -14.01
CA ASN A 120 9.02 35.06 -15.42
C ASN A 120 8.79 33.88 -16.39
N GLU A 121 8.22 32.77 -15.92
CA GLU A 121 7.72 31.71 -16.80
C GLU A 121 6.35 32.06 -17.38
#